data_AF-A0A922XSB8-F1
#
_entry.id   AF-A0A922XSB8-F1
#
_cell.length_a   1.000
_cell.length_b   1.000
_cell.length_c   1.000
_cell.angle_alpha   90.00
_cell.angle_beta   90.00
_cell.angle_gamma   90.00
#
_symmetry.space_group_name_H-M   'P 1'
#
loop_
_entity.id
_entity.type
_entity.pdbx_description
1 polymer ?
#
loop_
_entity_poly.entity_id
_entity_poly.type
_entity_poly.pdbx_seq_one_letter_code
_entity_poly.pdbx_strand_id
1 'polypeptide(L)'
;SAKQQYDNLRENRYYSNLISGNITQQIRTDSIQVDIKKYPYYFRYYGTQKIIRTSSIVYRLLITEGYLRNTSTRTDHNRHGFLIEKWNTLENKNIRIENR
;
A
#
# COMPACT_ATOMS: atom_id res chain seq x y z
N SER A 1 3.96 11.54 7.26
CA SER A 1 4.98 10.99 6.33
C SER A 1 4.97 9.46 6.35
N ALA A 2 5.66 8.76 5.45
CA ALA A 2 5.73 7.28 5.48
C ALA A 2 6.26 6.74 6.82
N LYS A 3 7.25 7.42 7.41
CA LYS A 3 7.74 7.15 8.76
C LYS A 3 6.63 7.25 9.80
N GLN A 4 5.86 8.35 9.79
CA GLN A 4 4.75 8.53 10.71
C GLN A 4 3.67 7.44 10.57
N GLN A 5 3.40 6.97 9.35
CA GLN A 5 2.46 5.85 9.15
C GLN A 5 3.01 4.55 9.74
N TYR A 6 4.30 4.27 9.56
CA TYR A 6 4.96 3.13 10.20
C TYR A 6 4.92 3.23 11.73
N ASP A 7 5.26 4.39 12.28
CA ASP A 7 5.23 4.64 13.73
C ASP A 7 3.81 4.46 14.28
N ASN A 8 2.79 5.01 13.62
CA ASN A 8 1.38 4.80 13.97
C ASN A 8 0.97 3.31 13.94
N LEU A 9 1.36 2.56 12.90
CA LEU A 9 1.05 1.13 12.81
C LEU A 9 1.76 0.33 13.92
N ARG A 10 2.99 0.71 14.23
CA ARG A 10 3.78 0.10 15.31
C ARG A 10 3.15 0.40 16.68
N GLU A 11 2.78 1.64 16.95
CA GLU A 11 2.10 2.06 18.18
C GLU A 11 0.77 1.34 18.37
N ASN A 12 0.00 1.19 17.28
CA ASN A 12 -1.26 0.44 17.27
C ASN A 12 -1.07 -1.09 17.34
N ARG A 13 0.15 -1.59 17.59
CA ARG A 13 0.52 -3.01 17.65
C ARG A 13 0.07 -3.81 16.42
N TYR A 14 -0.05 -3.15 15.27
CA TYR A 14 -0.60 -3.74 14.05
C TYR A 14 0.17 -4.99 13.63
N TYR A 15 1.51 -4.92 13.62
CA TYR A 15 2.37 -6.04 13.24
C TYR A 15 2.29 -7.20 14.23
N SER A 16 2.26 -6.91 15.53
CA SER A 16 2.10 -7.94 16.57
C SER A 16 0.76 -8.68 16.43
N ASN A 17 -0.33 -7.94 16.15
CA ASN A 17 -1.66 -8.52 15.93
C ASN A 17 -1.74 -9.36 14.65
N LEU A 18 -0.99 -8.98 13.62
CA LEU A 18 -0.90 -9.71 12.36
C LEU A 18 -0.23 -11.08 12.56
N ILE A 19 0.87 -11.11 13.32
CA ILE A 19 1.59 -12.34 13.67
C ILE A 19 0.76 -13.22 14.60
N SER A 20 0.24 -12.67 15.70
CA SER A 20 -0.52 -13.44 16.70
C SER A 20 -1.85 -13.95 16.16
N GLY A 21 -2.49 -13.21 15.26
CA GLY A 21 -3.74 -13.59 14.61
C GLY A 21 -3.57 -14.53 13.41
N ASN A 22 -2.34 -14.99 13.11
CA ASN A 22 -2.00 -15.77 11.92
C ASN A 22 -2.58 -15.17 10.63
N ILE A 23 -2.44 -13.85 10.48
CA ILE A 23 -3.06 -13.08 9.39
C ILE A 23 -2.07 -12.97 8.24
N THR A 24 -2.45 -13.43 7.05
CA THR A 24 -1.68 -13.18 5.82
C THR A 24 -2.34 -12.08 5.01
N GLN A 25 -1.57 -11.14 4.48
CA GLN A 25 -2.07 -10.06 3.63
C GLN A 25 -1.40 -10.09 2.26
N GLN A 26 -2.20 -9.94 1.22
CA GLN A 26 -1.76 -9.91 -0.17
C GLN A 26 -2.36 -8.68 -0.84
N ILE A 27 -1.57 -8.02 -1.67
CA ILE A 27 -2.04 -6.89 -2.48
C ILE A 27 -1.99 -7.33 -3.93
N ARG A 28 -3.12 -7.20 -4.64
CA ARG A 28 -3.22 -7.41 -6.07
C ARG A 28 -3.39 -6.05 -6.75
N THR A 29 -2.46 -5.71 -7.61
CA THR A 29 -2.57 -4.52 -8.45
C THR A 29 -3.60 -4.74 -9.54
N ASP A 30 -4.53 -3.82 -9.64
CA ASP A 30 -5.54 -3.80 -10.71
C ASP A 30 -5.09 -2.84 -11.82
N SER A 31 -4.73 -1.60 -11.47
CA SER A 31 -4.15 -0.63 -12.41
C SER A 31 -3.35 0.47 -11.72
N ILE A 32 -2.50 1.16 -12.47
CA ILE A 32 -1.73 2.32 -12.01
C ILE A 32 -1.83 3.40 -13.09
N GLN A 33 -2.30 4.57 -12.70
CA GLN A 33 -2.31 5.76 -13.53
C GLN A 33 -1.12 6.65 -13.14
N VAL A 34 -0.37 7.14 -14.11
CA VAL A 34 0.75 8.06 -13.89
C VAL A 34 0.61 9.25 -14.83
N ASP A 35 0.65 10.46 -14.29
CA ASP A 35 0.73 11.70 -15.07
C ASP A 35 2.18 12.14 -15.21
N ILE A 36 2.71 12.00 -16.42
CA ILE A 36 4.09 12.36 -16.78
C ILE A 36 4.24 13.80 -17.28
N LYS A 37 3.15 14.58 -17.36
CA LYS A 37 3.18 15.93 -17.93
C LYS A 37 3.85 16.95 -17.01
N LYS A 38 3.77 16.74 -15.70
CA LYS A 38 4.29 17.66 -14.68
C LYS A 38 5.12 16.89 -13.66
N TYR A 39 6.32 17.39 -13.39
CA TYR A 39 7.20 16.86 -12.35
C TYR A 39 6.95 17.56 -11.00
N PRO A 40 6.97 16.85 -9.86
CA PRO A 40 7.08 15.39 -9.71
C PRO A 40 5.83 14.67 -10.26
N TYR A 41 6.01 13.45 -10.78
CA TYR A 41 4.95 12.76 -11.52
C TYR A 41 3.86 12.28 -10.58
N TYR A 42 2.64 12.75 -10.77
CA TYR A 42 1.51 12.27 -9.96
C TYR A 42 1.18 10.82 -10.33
N PHE A 43 0.88 9.99 -9.34
CA PHE A 43 0.36 8.64 -9.56
C PHE A 43 -0.90 8.37 -8.75
N ARG A 44 -1.74 7.49 -9.29
CA ARG A 44 -2.84 6.85 -8.58
C ARG A 44 -2.79 5.35 -8.77
N TYR A 45 -2.78 4.64 -7.66
CA TYR A 45 -2.75 3.19 -7.59
C TYR A 45 -4.14 2.66 -7.26
N TYR A 46 -4.58 1.66 -8.00
CA TYR A 46 -5.81 0.91 -7.78
C TYR A 46 -5.47 -0.55 -7.58
N GLY A 47 -5.94 -1.13 -6.49
CA GLY A 47 -5.75 -2.53 -6.22
C GLY A 47 -6.73 -3.09 -5.22
N THR A 48 -6.64 -4.40 -5.04
CA THR A 48 -7.42 -5.14 -4.07
C THR A 48 -6.49 -5.77 -3.04
N GLN A 49 -6.77 -5.53 -1.77
CA GLN A 49 -6.08 -6.14 -0.64
C GLN A 49 -6.87 -7.35 -0.15
N LYS A 50 -6.24 -8.51 -0.09
CA LYS A 50 -6.79 -9.75 0.46
C LYS A 50 -6.19 -10.01 1.83
N ILE A 51 -7.02 -10.06 2.86
CA ILE A 51 -6.64 -10.32 4.25
C ILE A 51 -7.18 -11.70 4.62
N ILE A 52 -6.27 -12.66 4.77
CA ILE A 52 -6.57 -14.05 5.08
C ILE A 52 -6.35 -14.25 6.57
N ARG A 53 -7.41 -14.65 7.28
CA ARG A 53 -7.38 -15.06 8.69
C ARG A 53 -7.76 -16.53 8.79
N THR A 54 -7.66 -17.10 9.98
CA THR A 54 -8.05 -18.48 10.26
C THR A 54 -9.50 -18.76 9.87
N SER A 55 -10.44 -17.87 10.24
CA SER A 55 -11.88 -18.06 10.06
C SER A 55 -12.50 -17.28 8.89
N SER A 56 -11.76 -16.38 8.25
CA SER A 56 -12.32 -15.52 7.21
C SER A 56 -11.27 -14.98 6.24
N ILE A 57 -11.73 -14.66 5.04
CA ILE A 57 -11.00 -13.89 4.04
C ILE A 57 -11.76 -12.59 3.81
N VAL A 58 -11.09 -11.46 3.98
CA VAL A 58 -11.64 -10.12 3.69
C VAL A 58 -10.94 -9.54 2.48
N TYR A 59 -11.71 -9.07 1.51
CA TYR A 59 -11.21 -8.31 0.37
C TYR A 59 -11.52 -6.84 0.60
N ARG A 60 -10.51 -5.99 0.42
CA ARG A 60 -10.63 -4.55 0.52
C ARG A 60 -10.23 -3.88 -0.78
N LEU A 61 -11.01 -2.89 -1.21
CA LEU A 61 -10.58 -1.97 -2.25
C LEU A 61 -9.52 -1.05 -1.66
N LEU A 62 -8.38 -0.94 -2.32
CA LEU A 62 -7.27 -0.08 -1.94
C LEU A 62 -6.99 0.92 -3.06
N ILE A 63 -7.25 2.19 -2.80
CA ILE A 63 -6.90 3.29 -3.69
C ILE A 63 -5.90 4.17 -2.95
N THR A 64 -4.72 4.37 -3.55
CA THR A 64 -3.71 5.26 -2.99
C THR A 64 -3.20 6.22 -4.06
N GLU A 65 -2.70 7.37 -3.63
CA GLU A 65 -2.11 8.36 -4.52
C GLU A 65 -0.81 8.90 -3.96
N GLY A 66 -0.05 9.59 -4.79
CA GLY A 66 1.16 10.27 -4.39
C GLY A 66 1.91 10.82 -5.59
N TYR A 67 3.20 11.07 -5.39
CA TYR A 67 4.08 11.61 -6.42
C TYR A 67 5.33 10.75 -6.53
N LEU A 68 5.82 10.54 -7.76
CA LEU A 68 7.08 9.90 -8.06
C LEU A 68 8.13 10.98 -8.32
N ARG A 69 9.16 11.01 -7.48
CA ARG A 69 10.34 11.85 -7.66
C ARG A 69 11.50 10.98 -8.12
N ASN A 70 12.23 11.39 -9.14
CA ASN A 70 13.43 10.66 -9.56
C ASN A 70 14.54 10.89 -8.51
N THR A 71 15.14 9.81 -8.04
CA THR A 71 16.34 9.82 -7.23
C THR A 71 17.53 9.77 -8.18
N SER A 72 18.34 10.82 -8.21
CA SER A 72 19.52 10.93 -9.09
C SER A 72 20.51 9.77 -8.94
N THR A 73 20.39 8.98 -7.87
CA THR A 73 21.12 7.73 -7.64
C THR A 73 20.19 6.51 -7.80
N ARG A 74 20.64 5.52 -8.59
CA ARG A 74 20.03 4.18 -8.65
C ARG A 74 20.83 3.24 -7.75
N THR A 75 20.14 2.38 -7.03
CA THR A 75 20.76 1.37 -6.16
C THR A 75 20.26 -0.01 -6.55
N ASP A 76 20.94 -1.07 -6.11
CA ASP A 76 20.49 -2.45 -6.37
C ASP A 76 19.07 -2.72 -5.86
N HIS A 77 18.71 -2.05 -4.77
CA HIS A 77 17.39 -2.12 -4.12
C HIS A 77 16.36 -1.12 -4.67
N ASN A 78 16.77 -0.17 -5.53
CA ASN A 78 15.90 0.76 -6.26
C ASN A 78 16.46 1.04 -7.67
N ARG A 79 16.44 0.01 -8.52
CA ARG A 79 17.03 0.08 -9.87
C ARG A 79 16.37 1.13 -10.76
N HIS A 80 15.10 1.43 -10.53
CA HIS A 80 14.37 2.44 -11.29
C HIS A 80 14.62 3.86 -10.80
N GLY A 81 15.14 4.03 -9.58
CA GLY A 81 15.51 5.34 -9.04
C GLY A 81 14.31 6.26 -8.85
N PHE A 82 13.18 5.75 -8.35
CA PHE A 82 12.03 6.59 -7.99
C PHE A 82 11.77 6.54 -6.50
N LEU A 83 11.42 7.69 -5.93
CA LEU A 83 10.94 7.85 -4.57
C LEU A 83 9.47 8.22 -4.61
N ILE A 84 8.66 7.49 -3.83
CA ILE A 84 7.27 7.84 -3.59
C ILE A 84 7.22 8.93 -2.52
N GLU A 85 6.60 10.06 -2.85
CA GLU A 85 6.40 11.20 -1.96
C GLU A 85 4.91 11.50 -1.79
N LYS A 86 4.57 12.08 -0.63
CA LYS A 86 3.19 12.46 -0.28
C LYS A 86 2.18 11.32 -0.49
N TRP A 87 2.59 10.09 -0.21
CA TRP A 87 1.72 8.93 -0.28
C TRP A 87 0.51 9.10 0.65
N ASN A 88 -0.67 8.88 0.10
CA ASN A 88 -1.92 8.97 0.82
C ASN A 88 -2.88 7.84 0.41
N THR A 89 -3.62 7.30 1.37
CA THR A 89 -4.68 6.32 1.11
C THR A 89 -5.99 7.05 0.94
N LEU A 90 -6.59 6.95 -0.24
CA LEU A 90 -7.90 7.54 -0.56
C LEU A 90 -9.04 6.62 -0.16
N GLU A 91 -8.91 5.33 -0.46
CA GLU A 91 -9.89 4.32 -0.08
C GLU A 91 -9.21 3.07 0.46
N ASN A 92 -9.76 2.53 1.55
CA ASN A 92 -9.43 1.23 2.12
C ASN A 92 -10.72 0.63 2.70
N LYS A 93 -11.62 0.15 1.83
CA LYS A 93 -12.96 -0.29 2.21
C LYS A 93 -13.15 -1.78 1.99
N ASN A 94 -13.84 -2.46 2.89
CA ASN A 94 -14.24 -3.86 2.69
C ASN A 94 -15.22 -3.93 1.49
N ILE A 95 -14.94 -4.83 0.55
CA ILE A 95 -15.81 -5.07 -0.61
C ILE A 95 -16.37 -6.49 -0.63
N ARG A 96 -15.72 -7.45 0.05
CA ARG A 96 -16.21 -8.83 0.17
C ARG A 96 -15.65 -9.51 1.42
N ILE A 97 -16.46 -10.35 2.05
CA ILE A 97 -16.06 -11.20 3.17
C ILE A 97 -16.49 -12.64 2.86
N GLU A 98 -15.56 -13.57 2.99
CA GLU A 98 -15.80 -15.01 2.85
C GLU A 98 -15.45 -15.66 4.20
N ASN A 99 -16.39 -16.37 4.81
CA ASN A 99 -16.11 -17.18 6.00
C ASN A 99 -15.53 -18.52 5.56
N ARG A 100 -14.54 -19.02 6.30
CA ARG A 100 -13.92 -20.33 6.08
C ARG A 100 -14.51 -21.37 7.02
#